data_AF-A0A495H4E0-F1
#
_entry.id   AF-A0A495H4E0-F1
#
_cell.length_a   1.000
_cell.length_b   1.000
_cell.length_c   1.000
_cell.angle_alpha   90.00
_cell.angle_beta   90.00
_cell.angle_gamma   90.00
#
_symmetry.space_group_name_H-M   'P 1'
#
loop_
_entity.id
_entity.type
_entity.pdbx_description
1 polymer ?
#
loop_
_entity_poly.entity_id
_entity_poly.type
_entity_poly.pdbx_seq_one_letter_code
_entity_poly.pdbx_strand_id
1 'polypeptide(L)' 'MNILHQQLAPEVRDVAWSSNCAGEVFAQGGSADGLRIGHFQGDAELAAFVVAAHDACRAQEMGK' A
#
# COMPACT_ATOMS: atom_id res chain seq x y z
N MET A 1 6.39 8.47 -16.07
CA MET A 1 7.51 7.94 -15.29
C MET A 1 7.02 6.65 -14.66
N ASN A 2 7.53 5.50 -15.09
CA ASN A 2 7.18 4.22 -14.46
C ASN A 2 8.07 4.05 -13.23
N ILE A 3 7.48 3.98 -12.04
CA ILE A 3 8.19 3.62 -10.82
C ILE A 3 8.14 2.10 -10.72
N LEU A 4 9.31 1.45 -10.71
CA LEU A 4 9.42 0.03 -10.42
C LEU A 4 9.19 -0.18 -8.93
N HIS A 5 8.51 -1.25 -8.54
CA HIS A 5 8.21 -1.55 -7.13
C HIS A 5 9.50 -1.63 -6.27
N GLN A 6 10.59 -2.17 -6.82
CA GLN A 6 11.91 -2.19 -6.19
C GLN A 6 12.51 -0.82 -5.86
N GLN A 7 12.07 0.25 -6.52
CA GLN A 7 12.54 1.62 -6.31
C GLN A 7 11.78 2.32 -5.16
N LEU A 8 10.73 1.70 -4.62
CA LEU A 8 10.07 2.20 -3.43
C LEU A 8 11.00 2.10 -2.22
N ALA A 9 10.87 3.08 -1.32
CA ALA A 9 11.59 3.04 -0.06
C ALA A 9 11.17 1.78 0.75
N PRO A 10 12.08 1.10 1.46
CA PRO A 10 11.78 -0.13 2.20
C PRO A 10 10.57 0.00 3.14
N GLU A 11 10.41 1.15 3.78
CA GLU A 11 9.29 1.48 4.67
C GLU A 11 7.92 1.60 3.97
N VAL A 12 7.89 1.64 2.64
CA VAL A 12 6.66 1.54 1.85
C VAL A 12 6.56 0.15 1.23
N ARG A 13 7.65 -0.33 0.63
CA ARG A 13 7.71 -1.58 -0.13
C ARG A 13 7.44 -2.83 0.72
N ASP A 14 8.05 -2.88 1.90
CA ASP A 14 8.13 -4.10 2.70
C ASP A 14 7.01 -4.18 3.75
N VAL A 15 6.21 -3.10 3.87
CA VAL A 15 5.09 -2.98 4.81
C VAL A 15 3.84 -3.67 4.27
N ALA A 16 3.12 -4.35 5.17
CA ALA A 16 1.79 -4.87 4.88
C ALA A 16 0.77 -3.74 4.96
N TRP A 17 0.12 -3.41 3.85
CA TRP A 17 -0.87 -2.33 3.77
C TRP A 17 -2.29 -2.84 3.96
N SER A 18 -3.19 -1.95 4.36
CA SER A 18 -4.63 -2.20 4.48
C SER A 18 -5.43 -0.98 4.13
N SER A 19 -6.68 -1.19 3.72
CA SER A 19 -7.63 -0.11 3.45
C SER A 19 -8.91 -0.27 4.26
N ASN A 20 -9.72 0.79 4.32
CA ASN A 20 -11.03 0.77 4.97
C ASN A 20 -12.12 1.43 4.13
N CYS A 21 -13.36 1.35 4.60
CA CYS A 21 -14.53 1.92 3.92
C CYS A 21 -14.54 3.45 3.84
N ALA A 22 -13.64 4.14 4.55
CA ALA A 22 -13.46 5.58 4.43
C ALA A 22 -12.45 5.95 3.33
N GLY A 23 -11.93 5.00 2.56
CA GLY A 23 -10.95 5.27 1.50
C GLY A 23 -9.55 5.58 2.04
N GLU A 24 -9.22 5.09 3.23
CA GLU A 24 -7.91 5.28 3.85
C GLU A 24 -7.00 4.08 3.53
N VAL A 25 -5.69 4.32 3.39
CA VAL A 25 -4.66 3.27 3.29
C VAL A 25 -3.64 3.44 4.40
N PHE A 26 -3.41 2.38 5.18
CA PHE A 26 -2.61 2.38 6.40
C PHE A 26 -1.82 1.09 6.58
N ALA A 27 -0.71 1.15 7.32
CA ALA A 27 0.13 -0.01 7.62
C ALA A 27 -0.53 -0.94 8.65
N GLN A 28 -0.55 -2.26 8.39
CA GLN A 28 -0.91 -3.27 9.39
C GLN A 28 0.17 -3.39 10.46
N GLY A 29 -0.26 -3.42 11.73
CA GLY A 29 0.64 -3.56 12.88
C GLY A 29 1.02 -2.25 13.56
N GLY A 30 0.59 -1.11 13.01
CA GLY A 30 0.86 0.22 13.56
C GLY A 30 2.35 0.56 13.46
N SER A 31 2.71 1.43 12.52
CA SER A 31 3.98 2.15 12.71
C SER A 31 3.79 3.09 13.91
N ALA A 32 4.84 3.29 14.70
CA ALA A 32 4.81 4.18 15.85
C ALA A 32 4.32 5.61 15.54
N ASP A 33 4.20 5.97 14.24
CA ASP A 33 3.70 7.26 13.73
C ASP A 33 2.59 7.13 12.66
N GLY A 34 1.92 5.98 12.51
CA GLY A 34 0.75 5.85 11.63
C GLY A 34 1.00 6.26 10.17
N LEU A 35 1.94 5.59 9.50
CA LEU A 35 2.25 5.86 8.09
C LEU A 35 0.98 5.64 7.25
N ARG A 36 0.40 6.75 6.77
CA ARG A 36 -0.80 6.80 5.93
C ARG A 36 -0.38 7.32 4.56
N ILE A 37 -0.51 6.48 3.53
CA ILE A 37 -0.14 6.87 2.15
C ILE A 37 -1.13 7.92 1.61
N GLY A 38 -2.36 7.95 2.11
CA GLY A 38 -3.30 9.02 1.78
C GLY A 38 -4.75 8.75 2.18
N HIS A 39 -5.62 9.65 1.72
CA HIS A 39 -7.07 9.53 1.76
C HIS A 39 -7.58 9.66 0.32
N PHE A 40 -8.15 8.58 -0.21
CA PHE A 40 -8.84 8.63 -1.49
C PHE A 40 -10.26 9.08 -1.19
N GLN A 41 -10.53 10.39 -1.32
CA GLN A 41 -11.76 11.14 -0.96
C GLN A 41 -13.10 10.35 -0.94
N GLY A 42 -13.28 9.43 0.02
CA GLY A 42 -14.42 8.50 0.05
C GLY A 42 -14.45 7.42 -1.04
N ASP A 43 -13.39 7.23 -1.83
CA ASP A 43 -13.30 6.16 -2.84
C ASP A 43 -12.63 4.92 -2.23
N ALA A 44 -13.46 4.16 -1.50
CA ALA A 44 -13.05 2.93 -0.85
C ALA A 44 -12.59 1.86 -1.86
N GLU A 45 -13.18 1.83 -3.07
CA GLU A 45 -12.81 0.89 -4.12
C GLU A 45 -11.40 1.19 -4.65
N LEU A 46 -11.08 2.47 -4.86
CA LEU A 46 -9.75 2.89 -5.26
C LEU A 46 -8.70 2.59 -4.18
N ALA A 47 -9.02 2.85 -2.91
CA ALA A 47 -8.11 2.52 -1.80
C ALA A 47 -7.84 1.00 -1.72
N ALA A 48 -8.88 0.17 -1.89
CA ALA A 48 -8.74 -1.28 -1.94
C ALA A 48 -7.93 -1.76 -3.16
N PHE A 49 -8.17 -1.16 -4.34
CA PHE A 49 -7.39 -1.45 -5.54
C PHE A 49 -5.91 -1.14 -5.36
N VAL A 50 -5.56 0.00 -4.75
CA VAL A 50 -4.16 0.38 -4.51
C VAL A 50 -3.44 -0.64 -3.63
N VAL A 51 -4.07 -1.09 -2.55
CA VAL A 51 -3.50 -2.14 -1.67
C VAL A 51 -3.33 -3.45 -2.43
N ALA A 52 -4.36 -3.88 -3.17
CA ALA A 52 -4.30 -5.12 -3.94
C ALA A 52 -3.20 -5.09 -5.03
N ALA A 53 -3.06 -3.95 -5.71
CA ALA A 53 -2.01 -3.75 -6.73
C ALA A 53 -0.60 -3.79 -6.12
N HIS A 54 -0.42 -3.17 -4.95
CA HIS A 54 0.84 -3.23 -4.21
C HIS A 54 1.20 -4.68 -3.83
N ASP A 55 0.27 -5.42 -3.23
CA ASP A 55 0.50 -6.81 -2.83
C ASP A 55 0.79 -7.72 -4.02
N ALA A 56 0.13 -7.51 -5.16
CA ALA A 56 0.40 -8.27 -6.38
C ALA A 56 1.83 -8.03 -6.90
N CYS A 57 2.31 -6.79 -6.90
CA CYS A 57 3.70 -6.47 -7.25
C CYS A 57 4.69 -7.15 -6.31
N ARG A 58 4.45 -7.06 -5.00
CA ARG A 58 5.31 -7.69 -3.98
C ARG A 58 5.38 -9.21 -4.11
N ALA A 59 4.24 -9.87 -4.39
CA ALA A 59 4.18 -11.31 -4.59
C ALA A 59 4.98 -11.78 -5.83
N GLN A 60 4.95 -11.01 -6.92
CA GLN A 60 5.73 -11.31 -8.13
C GLN A 60 7.25 -11.21 -7.90
N GLU A 61 7.69 -10.39 -6.96
CA GLU A 61 9.10 -10.26 -6.58
C GLU A 61 9.56 -11.38 -5.65
N MET A 62 8.70 -11.86 -4.74
CA MET A 62 9.03 -12.96 -3.81
C MET A 62 9.00 -14.35 -4.47
N GLY A 63 8.29 -14.50 -5.59
CA GLY A 63 8.19 -15.75 -6.35
C GLY A 63 9.30 -15.98 -7.38
N LYS A 64 10.31 -15.10 -7.44
CA LYS A 64 11.50 -15.22 -8.30
C LYS A 64 12.73 -15.51 -7.47
#